data_AF-A0AAQ3RL39-F1
#
_entry.id   AF-A0AAQ3RL39-F1
#
_cell.length_a   1.000
_cell.length_b   1.000
_cell.length_c   1.000
_cell.angle_alpha   90.00
_cell.angle_beta   90.00
_cell.angle_gamma   90.00
#
_symmetry.space_group_name_H-M   'P 1'
#
loop_
_entity.id
_entity.type
_entity.pdbx_description
1 polymer ?
#
loop_
_entity_poly.entity_id
_entity_poly.type
_entity_poly.pdbx_seq_one_letter_code
_entity_poly.pdbx_strand_id
1 'polypeptide(L)'
;MMIPMAAIFCMLALLLSCLISGTRAEYNIKYCYQKKGNYTINSTFQNNLNTILSTLSSHTEINYGFYNFSYGQNSDKVNVIGLCRGDVKPDECRGCLKDSAVTITQLCPNQREALLWFNTVKCLLHYSNRPIFGVMETYPGFKMTNTNNVMESDNFNQAVSNLMRNLTVVAASGDSRRKYATGRAIASNFTTVYVYGLVQCTPDLSEKDCSLCLESAISEIPSCCVNTIESILVRPSCNIRFRNDIFYDQTPKLDPDVTAPSPSPPSPLSYTSPEGSNNTLFKEEESKKNSSRQVPTTHGYMAPEYIMHGQFSVKSDIFSFGVLLLEIVSGQKNSSFRRGENVEDLLSFAWRKWREGTAVNIVDPSLNNNSIINEVMRCIHIGLLCVQENLTDRPTMATVMLMLSSYSLSLPIPSEPAFYAHSTTRSLPATLSWGHSSRATTNKSALDSENENSITELYPR
;
A
#
# COMPACT_ATOMS: atom_id res chain seq x y z
N MET A 1 9.36 20.44 -37.37
CA MET A 1 9.54 18.97 -37.23
C MET A 1 8.43 18.49 -36.32
N MET A 2 7.33 17.99 -36.90
CA MET A 2 6.13 17.58 -36.16
C MET A 2 6.42 16.24 -35.49
N ILE A 3 6.45 16.21 -34.16
CA ILE A 3 6.47 14.94 -33.43
C ILE A 3 5.08 14.33 -33.62
N PRO A 4 4.94 13.11 -34.19
CA PRO A 4 3.64 12.52 -34.45
C PRO A 4 2.91 12.29 -33.12
N MET A 5 1.61 12.61 -33.06
CA MET A 5 0.76 12.41 -31.88
C MET A 5 0.82 10.98 -31.32
N ALA A 6 1.17 9.99 -32.14
CA ALA A 6 1.44 8.62 -31.70
C ALA A 6 2.65 8.51 -30.74
N ALA A 7 3.69 9.34 -30.93
CA ALA A 7 4.85 9.39 -30.02
C ALA A 7 4.51 10.09 -28.71
N ILE A 8 3.67 11.12 -28.75
CA ILE A 8 3.13 11.77 -27.54
C ILE A 8 2.21 10.82 -26.79
N PHE A 9 1.39 10.03 -27.48
CA PHE A 9 0.53 9.01 -26.88
C PHE A 9 1.33 7.84 -26.31
N CYS A 10 2.41 7.40 -26.95
CA CYS A 10 3.33 6.42 -26.37
C CYS A 10 4.04 6.96 -25.14
N MET A 11 4.49 8.23 -25.17
CA MET A 11 5.10 8.89 -24.02
C MET A 11 4.10 9.06 -22.88
N LEU A 12 2.86 9.47 -23.17
CA LEU A 12 1.77 9.58 -22.20
C LEU A 12 1.32 8.22 -21.69
N ALA A 13 1.31 7.16 -22.51
CA ALA A 13 0.98 5.80 -22.07
C ALA A 13 2.10 5.19 -21.22
N LEU A 14 3.37 5.51 -21.50
CA LEU A 14 4.53 5.15 -20.67
C LEU A 14 4.56 5.96 -19.36
N LEU A 15 4.16 7.23 -19.40
CA LEU A 15 4.01 8.07 -18.22
C LEU A 15 2.78 7.63 -17.41
N LEU A 16 1.65 7.30 -18.03
CA LEU A 16 0.46 6.76 -17.37
C LEU A 16 0.72 5.35 -16.83
N SER A 17 1.47 4.48 -17.50
CA SER A 17 1.85 3.18 -16.91
C SER A 17 2.77 3.35 -15.70
N CYS A 18 3.64 4.37 -15.72
CA CYS A 18 4.43 4.79 -14.55
C CYS A 18 3.60 5.50 -13.46
N LEU A 19 2.47 6.16 -13.79
CA LEU A 19 1.62 6.89 -12.84
C LEU A 19 0.45 6.05 -12.26
N ILE A 20 -0.10 5.09 -13.03
CA ILE A 20 -1.09 4.08 -12.58
C ILE A 20 -0.39 3.02 -11.72
N SER A 21 0.91 2.83 -11.93
CA SER A 21 1.78 2.35 -10.88
C SER A 21 1.82 3.43 -9.80
N GLY A 22 0.81 3.45 -8.92
CA GLY A 22 0.92 4.06 -7.60
C GLY A 22 2.01 3.32 -6.83
N THR A 23 3.25 3.43 -7.28
CA THR A 23 4.43 2.91 -6.62
C THR A 23 4.66 3.83 -5.45
N ARG A 24 3.96 3.51 -4.35
CA ARG A 24 4.46 3.86 -3.04
C ARG A 24 5.91 3.37 -3.02
N ALA A 25 6.86 4.26 -2.75
CA ALA A 25 8.29 3.97 -2.90
C ALA A 25 8.62 2.59 -2.31
N GLU A 26 8.84 1.60 -3.17
CA GLU A 26 9.25 0.27 -2.73
C GLU A 26 10.69 0.39 -2.27
N TYR A 27 10.94 -0.04 -1.05
CA TYR A 27 12.28 0.04 -0.47
C TYR A 27 12.74 -1.37 -0.07
N ASN A 28 14.05 -1.54 -0.08
CA ASN A 28 14.73 -2.77 0.26
C ASN A 28 15.60 -2.54 1.51
N ILE A 29 15.48 -3.42 2.50
CA ILE A 29 16.35 -3.41 3.68
C ILE A 29 17.33 -4.56 3.51
N LYS A 30 18.63 -4.26 3.53
CA LYS A 30 19.68 -5.27 3.40
C LYS A 30 20.60 -5.30 4.61
N TYR A 31 21.20 -6.46 4.84
CA TYR A 31 22.32 -6.60 5.75
C TYR A 31 23.32 -7.62 5.23
N CYS A 32 24.55 -7.18 4.95
CA CYS A 32 25.65 -8.03 4.52
C CYS A 32 26.55 -8.31 5.73
N TYR A 33 26.70 -9.57 6.14
CA TYR A 33 27.47 -9.92 7.33
C TYR A 33 28.98 -9.90 7.05
N GLN A 34 29.62 -8.76 7.32
CA GLN A 34 31.05 -8.57 7.04
C GLN A 34 31.98 -9.49 7.86
N LYS A 35 31.55 -9.88 9.08
CA LYS A 35 32.38 -10.69 10.00
C LYS A 35 32.12 -12.20 9.89
N LYS A 36 31.21 -12.64 9.01
CA LYS A 36 30.83 -14.06 8.86
C LYS A 36 31.57 -14.75 7.71
N GLY A 37 32.64 -14.11 7.22
CA GLY A 37 33.49 -14.60 6.16
C GLY A 37 33.02 -14.18 4.77
N ASN A 38 33.97 -14.15 3.84
CA ASN A 38 33.73 -13.85 2.43
C ASN A 38 34.10 -15.06 1.58
N TYR A 39 33.39 -15.28 0.48
CA TYR A 39 33.76 -16.25 -0.55
C TYR A 39 34.50 -15.54 -1.68
N THR A 40 35.30 -16.30 -2.43
CA THR A 40 35.99 -15.79 -3.62
C THR A 40 35.11 -15.90 -4.86
N ILE A 41 35.30 -15.00 -5.82
CA ILE A 41 34.61 -15.04 -7.11
C ILE A 41 34.95 -16.37 -7.83
N ASN A 42 33.96 -17.01 -8.43
CA ASN A 42 34.00 -18.33 -9.07
C ASN A 42 34.35 -19.49 -8.12
N SER A 43 34.20 -19.32 -6.81
CA SER A 43 34.32 -20.42 -5.85
C SER A 43 33.19 -21.42 -5.94
N THR A 44 33.42 -22.63 -5.43
CA THR A 44 32.38 -23.66 -5.25
C THR A 44 31.22 -23.13 -4.42
N PHE A 45 31.48 -22.39 -3.34
CA PHE A 45 30.42 -21.73 -2.56
C PHE A 45 29.58 -20.76 -3.40
N GLN A 46 30.18 -19.92 -4.25
CA GLN A 46 29.41 -19.00 -5.10
C GLN A 46 28.53 -19.77 -6.10
N ASN A 47 29.08 -20.82 -6.71
CA ASN A 47 28.30 -21.66 -7.63
C ASN A 47 27.12 -22.32 -6.90
N ASN A 48 27.37 -22.88 -5.71
CA ASN A 48 26.34 -23.47 -4.87
C ASN A 48 25.26 -22.45 -4.46
N LEU A 49 25.67 -21.22 -4.12
CA LEU A 49 24.77 -20.11 -3.81
C LEU A 49 23.87 -19.76 -4.99
N ASN A 50 24.45 -19.60 -6.19
CA ASN A 50 23.69 -19.28 -7.39
C ASN A 50 22.69 -20.41 -7.73
N THR A 51 23.11 -21.67 -7.62
CA THR A 51 22.24 -22.82 -7.83
C THR A 51 21.05 -22.78 -6.87
N ILE A 52 21.29 -22.72 -5.56
CA ILE A 52 20.18 -22.76 -4.59
C ILE A 52 19.25 -21.55 -4.69
N LEU A 53 19.78 -20.34 -4.97
CA LEU A 53 18.94 -19.15 -5.13
C LEU A 53 18.02 -19.26 -6.35
N SER A 54 18.51 -19.83 -7.46
CA SER A 54 17.67 -20.07 -8.64
C SER A 54 16.52 -21.06 -8.38
N THR A 55 16.75 -22.07 -7.52
CA THR A 55 15.75 -23.10 -7.21
C THR A 55 14.52 -22.56 -6.48
N LEU A 56 14.64 -21.47 -5.72
CA LEU A 56 13.51 -20.86 -5.00
C LEU A 56 12.36 -20.48 -5.95
N SER A 57 12.70 -19.89 -7.09
CA SER A 57 11.73 -19.40 -8.06
C SER A 57 11.13 -20.48 -8.95
N SER A 58 11.80 -21.63 -9.08
CA SER A 58 11.35 -22.76 -9.91
C SER A 58 10.61 -23.84 -9.14
N HIS A 59 10.64 -23.82 -7.80
CA HIS A 59 9.95 -24.79 -6.96
C HIS A 59 8.45 -24.46 -6.86
N THR A 60 7.65 -24.98 -7.80
CA THR A 60 6.21 -24.69 -7.93
C THR A 60 5.33 -25.47 -6.95
N GLU A 61 5.83 -26.57 -6.39
CA GLU A 61 5.11 -27.39 -5.40
C GLU A 61 4.86 -26.63 -4.09
N ILE A 62 5.71 -25.65 -3.76
CA ILE A 62 5.53 -24.78 -2.59
C ILE A 62 4.58 -23.65 -2.97
N ASN A 63 3.35 -23.72 -2.46
CA ASN A 63 2.29 -22.72 -2.66
C ASN A 63 2.02 -21.86 -1.40
N TYR A 64 2.73 -22.12 -0.30
CA TYR A 64 2.50 -21.46 0.98
C TYR A 64 3.48 -20.31 1.28
N GLY A 65 4.56 -20.19 0.50
CA GLY A 65 5.47 -19.04 0.51
C GLY A 65 6.66 -19.14 1.48
N PHE A 66 6.99 -20.33 1.97
CA PHE A 66 8.17 -20.56 2.81
C PHE A 66 9.08 -21.63 2.21
N TYR A 67 10.37 -21.32 2.14
CA TYR A 67 11.40 -22.13 1.50
C TYR A 67 12.60 -22.23 2.44
N ASN A 68 13.07 -23.44 2.74
CA ASN A 68 14.21 -23.69 3.63
C ASN A 68 15.14 -24.75 3.03
N PHE A 69 16.00 -24.33 2.11
CA PHE A 69 16.82 -25.26 1.32
C PHE A 69 18.28 -25.24 1.73
N SER A 70 18.93 -26.41 1.63
CA SER A 70 20.38 -26.53 1.71
C SER A 70 20.95 -27.06 0.41
N TYR A 71 22.12 -26.57 0.01
CA TYR A 71 22.83 -27.08 -1.16
C TYR A 71 24.35 -27.06 -0.93
N GLY A 72 25.06 -28.00 -1.52
CA GLY A 72 26.50 -28.17 -1.32
C GLY A 72 26.87 -28.93 -0.04
N GLN A 73 28.17 -29.05 0.22
CA GLN A 73 28.74 -29.85 1.32
C GLN A 73 29.91 -29.13 2.00
N ASN A 74 30.24 -29.56 3.21
CA ASN A 74 31.40 -29.10 3.99
C ASN A 74 31.46 -27.57 4.09
N SER A 75 32.63 -26.99 3.83
CA SER A 75 32.85 -25.55 3.80
C SER A 75 31.97 -24.85 2.77
N ASP A 76 31.57 -25.49 1.69
CA ASP A 76 30.85 -24.87 0.57
C ASP A 76 29.33 -25.03 0.64
N LYS A 77 28.81 -25.56 1.77
CA LYS A 77 27.37 -25.68 2.01
C LYS A 77 26.73 -24.31 2.19
N VAL A 78 25.57 -24.12 1.57
CA VAL A 78 24.72 -22.93 1.65
C VAL A 78 23.37 -23.35 2.21
N ASN A 79 22.85 -22.60 3.18
CA ASN A 79 21.49 -22.71 3.70
C ASN A 79 20.73 -21.44 3.32
N VAL A 80 19.49 -21.57 2.88
CA VAL A 80 18.66 -20.45 2.43
C VAL A 80 17.28 -20.53 3.04
N ILE A 81 16.84 -19.42 3.63
CA ILE A 81 15.44 -19.15 3.96
C ILE A 81 14.90 -18.13 2.96
N GLY A 82 13.85 -18.52 2.24
CA GLY A 82 12.99 -17.62 1.48
C GLY A 82 11.62 -17.56 2.14
N LEU A 83 11.12 -16.37 2.44
CA LEU A 83 9.82 -16.21 3.09
C LEU A 83 9.06 -15.05 2.44
N CYS A 84 7.88 -15.34 1.90
CA CYS A 84 6.95 -14.33 1.43
C CYS A 84 5.95 -13.96 2.52
N ARG A 85 5.41 -12.76 2.44
CA ARG A 85 4.32 -12.32 3.31
C ARG A 85 3.11 -13.25 3.11
N GLY A 86 2.43 -13.62 4.20
CA GLY A 86 1.47 -14.73 4.17
C GLY A 86 0.23 -14.54 3.28
N ASP A 87 -0.04 -13.32 2.84
CA ASP A 87 -1.11 -12.94 1.90
C ASP A 87 -0.66 -12.86 0.42
N VAL A 88 0.64 -12.96 0.14
CA VAL A 88 1.19 -12.90 -1.22
C VAL A 88 0.87 -14.19 -1.97
N LYS A 89 0.40 -14.06 -3.21
CA LYS A 89 0.05 -15.22 -4.06
C LYS A 89 1.30 -15.99 -4.48
N PRO A 90 1.20 -17.32 -4.75
CA PRO A 90 2.35 -18.15 -5.10
C PRO A 90 3.21 -17.60 -6.25
N ASP A 91 2.59 -17.13 -7.33
CA ASP A 91 3.30 -16.62 -8.50
C ASP A 91 4.05 -15.31 -8.20
N GLU A 92 3.40 -14.41 -7.45
CA GLU A 92 4.00 -13.14 -7.00
C GLU A 92 5.14 -13.41 -6.01
N CYS A 93 4.97 -14.39 -5.11
CA CYS A 93 5.99 -14.81 -4.17
C CYS A 93 7.25 -15.33 -4.89
N ARG A 94 7.09 -16.21 -5.88
CA ARG A 94 8.22 -16.73 -6.67
C ARG A 94 8.91 -15.64 -7.48
N GLY A 95 8.15 -14.71 -8.06
CA GLY A 95 8.72 -13.52 -8.72
C GLY A 95 9.53 -12.66 -7.74
N CYS A 96 8.97 -12.37 -6.58
CA CYS A 96 9.60 -11.57 -5.55
C CYS A 96 10.88 -12.21 -4.99
N LEU A 97 10.92 -13.54 -4.80
CA LEU A 97 12.13 -14.27 -4.40
C LEU A 97 13.19 -14.33 -5.52
N LYS A 98 12.77 -14.44 -6.78
CA LYS A 98 13.65 -14.36 -7.94
C LYS A 98 14.38 -13.02 -8.00
N ASP A 99 13.63 -11.93 -7.86
CA ASP A 99 14.20 -10.57 -7.87
C ASP A 99 15.04 -10.31 -6.61
N SER A 100 14.64 -10.87 -5.47
CA SER A 100 15.44 -10.85 -4.24
C SER A 100 16.79 -11.55 -4.42
N ALA A 101 16.85 -12.69 -5.11
CA ALA A 101 18.08 -13.43 -5.37
C ALA A 101 19.07 -12.64 -6.24
N VAL A 102 18.57 -11.97 -7.27
CA VAL A 102 19.39 -11.06 -8.10
C VAL A 102 19.86 -9.86 -7.27
N THR A 103 18.95 -9.25 -6.51
CA THR A 103 19.24 -8.04 -5.74
C THR A 103 20.25 -8.30 -4.62
N ILE A 104 20.09 -9.38 -3.85
CA ILE A 104 20.96 -9.65 -2.69
C ILE A 104 22.40 -9.94 -3.11
N THR A 105 22.60 -10.62 -4.25
CA THR A 105 23.94 -10.94 -4.77
C THR A 105 24.63 -9.72 -5.38
N GLN A 106 23.88 -8.75 -5.92
CA GLN A 106 24.44 -7.46 -6.33
C GLN A 106 24.81 -6.59 -5.13
N LEU A 107 23.97 -6.59 -4.10
CA LEU A 107 24.12 -5.70 -2.96
C LEU A 107 25.11 -6.21 -1.89
N CYS A 108 25.32 -7.52 -1.83
CA CYS A 108 26.26 -8.23 -0.96
C CYS A 108 27.11 -9.20 -1.82
N PRO A 109 28.14 -8.70 -2.53
CA PRO A 109 28.78 -9.40 -3.65
C PRO A 109 29.62 -10.62 -3.27
N ASN A 110 30.08 -10.70 -2.03
CA ASN A 110 31.05 -11.72 -1.60
C ASN A 110 30.86 -12.22 -0.17
N GLN A 111 29.83 -11.78 0.56
CA GLN A 111 29.58 -12.22 1.92
C GLN A 111 29.04 -13.65 1.91
N ARG A 112 29.49 -14.49 2.85
CA ARG A 112 28.95 -15.86 3.01
C ARG A 112 27.59 -15.90 3.70
N GLU A 113 27.11 -14.74 4.12
CA GLU A 113 25.80 -14.57 4.70
C GLU A 113 25.26 -13.17 4.41
N ALA A 114 24.00 -13.12 3.99
CA ALA A 114 23.28 -11.88 3.84
C ALA A 114 21.78 -12.06 4.07
N LEU A 115 21.15 -10.95 4.44
CA LEU A 115 19.71 -10.79 4.63
C LEU A 115 19.20 -9.67 3.72
N LEU A 116 18.04 -9.91 3.11
CA LEU A 116 17.32 -8.93 2.32
C LEU A 116 15.83 -9.03 2.62
N TRP A 117 15.23 -7.95 3.11
CA TRP A 117 13.79 -7.73 3.06
C TRP A 117 13.49 -6.89 1.82
N PHE A 118 12.87 -7.51 0.82
CA PHE A 118 12.64 -6.94 -0.50
C PHE A 118 11.20 -6.43 -0.66
N ASN A 119 11.04 -5.42 -1.50
CA ASN A 119 9.76 -4.81 -1.88
C ASN A 119 8.88 -4.55 -0.64
N THR A 120 9.29 -3.60 0.21
CA THR A 120 8.50 -3.17 1.38
C THR A 120 8.12 -4.35 2.31
N VAL A 121 9.05 -5.28 2.47
CA VAL A 121 8.89 -6.50 3.30
C VAL A 121 7.81 -7.45 2.74
N LYS A 122 7.63 -7.51 1.42
CA LYS A 122 6.84 -8.57 0.77
C LYS A 122 7.57 -9.91 0.81
N CYS A 123 8.90 -9.89 0.72
CA CYS A 123 9.73 -11.09 0.83
C CYS A 123 10.96 -10.87 1.69
N LEU A 124 11.40 -11.94 2.34
CA LEU A 124 12.66 -12.07 3.05
C LEU A 124 13.48 -13.15 2.34
N LEU A 125 14.75 -12.84 2.09
CA LEU A 125 15.75 -13.79 1.62
C LEU A 125 16.95 -13.74 2.57
N HIS A 126 17.26 -14.87 3.21
CA HIS A 126 18.41 -15.07 4.09
C HIS A 126 19.21 -16.24 3.56
N TYR A 127 20.48 -16.03 3.22
CA TYR A 127 21.39 -17.15 2.98
C TYR A 127 22.53 -17.12 4.00
N SER A 128 23.03 -18.30 4.38
CA SER A 128 24.18 -18.43 5.26
C SER A 128 24.96 -19.71 5.01
N ASN A 129 26.25 -19.71 5.32
CA ASN A 129 27.08 -20.90 5.40
C ASN A 129 26.94 -21.67 6.73
N ARG A 130 26.23 -21.12 7.74
CA ARG A 130 25.87 -21.85 8.97
C ARG A 130 24.44 -22.39 8.90
N PRO A 131 24.08 -23.39 9.73
CA PRO A 131 22.68 -23.78 9.93
C PRO A 131 21.85 -22.62 10.49
N ILE A 132 20.76 -22.26 9.81
CA ILE A 132 19.85 -21.17 10.20
C ILE A 132 18.41 -21.63 10.41
N PHE A 133 18.12 -22.92 10.21
CA PHE A 133 16.76 -23.47 10.33
C PHE A 133 16.43 -23.84 11.77
N GLY A 134 15.23 -23.49 12.22
CA GLY A 134 14.75 -23.73 13.58
C GLY A 134 15.48 -22.91 14.63
N VAL A 135 16.23 -21.87 14.23
CA VAL A 135 17.00 -21.01 15.12
C VAL A 135 16.35 -19.64 15.16
N MET A 136 15.93 -19.21 16.36
CA MET A 136 15.38 -17.86 16.55
C MET A 136 16.50 -16.82 16.53
N GLU A 137 16.55 -16.01 15.47
CA GLU A 137 17.48 -14.90 15.30
C GLU A 137 16.72 -13.56 15.27
N THR A 138 17.09 -12.66 16.19
CA THR A 138 16.49 -11.31 16.31
C THR A 138 17.38 -10.20 15.79
N TYR A 139 18.63 -10.49 15.44
CA TYR A 139 19.61 -9.53 14.93
C TYR A 139 20.07 -9.92 13.52
N PRO A 140 20.22 -8.95 12.59
CA PRO A 140 19.94 -7.52 12.73
C PRO A 140 18.44 -7.22 12.80
N GLY A 141 18.06 -6.28 13.66
CA GLY A 141 16.70 -5.75 13.73
C GLY A 141 16.64 -4.35 13.11
N PHE A 142 15.69 -4.11 12.23
CA PHE A 142 15.46 -2.79 11.63
C PHE A 142 14.06 -2.28 11.96
N LYS A 143 13.96 -0.97 12.12
CA LYS A 143 12.72 -0.26 12.43
C LYS A 143 12.56 0.87 11.45
N MET A 144 11.37 1.02 10.89
CA MET A 144 11.05 2.15 10.06
C MET A 144 9.67 2.67 10.40
N THR A 145 9.58 3.98 10.57
CA THR A 145 8.37 4.69 10.96
C THR A 145 8.14 5.85 10.01
N ASN A 146 6.89 6.25 9.85
CA ASN A 146 6.57 7.47 9.11
C ASN A 146 6.72 8.71 10.02
N THR A 147 6.80 9.90 9.41
CA THR A 147 6.94 11.17 10.13
C THR A 147 5.62 11.77 10.63
N ASN A 148 4.47 11.19 10.24
CA ASN A 148 3.17 11.74 10.64
C ASN A 148 2.73 11.12 11.95
N ASN A 149 2.32 11.99 12.87
CA ASN A 149 1.83 11.59 14.19
C ASN A 149 0.30 11.44 14.20
N VAL A 150 -0.19 10.48 14.99
CA VAL A 150 -1.61 10.29 15.28
C VAL A 150 -2.06 11.35 16.30
N MET A 151 -3.27 11.90 16.12
CA MET A 151 -3.81 12.94 17.02
C MET A 151 -4.25 12.40 18.39
N GLU A 152 -4.75 11.15 18.46
CA GLU A 152 -5.13 10.45 19.71
C GLU A 152 -4.10 9.37 20.04
N SER A 153 -2.91 9.78 20.49
CA SER A 153 -1.74 8.92 20.69
C SER A 153 -2.00 7.72 21.60
N ASP A 154 -2.57 7.92 22.79
CA ASP A 154 -2.56 6.91 23.84
C ASP A 154 -3.49 5.74 23.52
N ASN A 155 -4.72 6.05 23.09
CA ASN A 155 -5.69 5.03 22.65
C ASN A 155 -5.17 4.27 21.43
N PHE A 156 -4.53 4.96 20.49
CA PHE A 156 -3.93 4.33 19.32
C PHE A 156 -2.79 3.37 19.70
N ASN A 157 -1.84 3.82 20.52
CA ASN A 157 -0.71 3.01 20.96
C ASN A 157 -1.17 1.78 21.76
N GLN A 158 -2.22 1.92 22.58
CA GLN A 158 -2.82 0.80 23.30
C GLN A 158 -3.51 -0.19 22.35
N ALA A 159 -4.28 0.30 21.37
CA ALA A 159 -4.93 -0.52 20.36
C ALA A 159 -3.90 -1.30 19.52
N VAL A 160 -2.80 -0.66 19.11
CA VAL A 160 -1.66 -1.31 18.45
C VAL A 160 -1.11 -2.44 19.31
N SER A 161 -0.78 -2.15 20.57
CA SER A 161 -0.15 -3.13 21.48
C SER A 161 -1.04 -4.35 21.75
N ASN A 162 -2.35 -4.14 21.89
CA ASN A 162 -3.32 -5.21 22.11
C ASN A 162 -3.55 -6.02 20.82
N LEU A 163 -3.70 -5.34 19.68
CA LEU A 163 -3.83 -6.00 18.39
C LEU A 163 -2.63 -6.91 18.09
N MET A 164 -1.41 -6.41 18.27
CA MET A 164 -0.20 -7.19 17.98
C MET A 164 -0.04 -8.42 18.88
N ARG A 165 -0.39 -8.29 20.17
CA ARG A 165 -0.39 -9.43 21.11
C ARG A 165 -1.42 -10.49 20.72
N ASN A 166 -2.64 -10.08 20.35
CA ASN A 166 -3.66 -11.01 19.88
C ASN A 166 -3.23 -11.72 18.59
N LEU A 167 -2.65 -11.00 17.64
CA LEU A 167 -2.15 -11.58 16.39
C LEU A 167 -0.97 -12.53 16.62
N THR A 168 -0.15 -12.28 17.64
CA THR A 168 1.00 -13.14 17.98
C THR A 168 0.56 -14.57 18.27
N VAL A 169 -0.47 -14.75 19.11
CA VAL A 169 -1.01 -16.08 19.44
C VAL A 169 -1.49 -16.81 18.18
N VAL A 170 -2.19 -16.09 17.29
CA VAL A 170 -2.71 -16.66 16.04
C VAL A 170 -1.57 -17.08 15.11
N ALA A 171 -0.60 -16.18 14.87
CA ALA A 171 0.52 -16.48 13.99
C ALA A 171 1.42 -17.62 14.53
N ALA A 172 1.67 -17.64 15.84
CA ALA A 172 2.52 -18.64 16.48
C ALA A 172 1.94 -20.05 16.39
N SER A 173 0.61 -20.18 16.46
CA SER A 173 -0.12 -21.45 16.34
C SER A 173 -0.10 -22.06 14.93
N GLY A 174 0.39 -21.32 13.93
CA GLY A 174 0.53 -21.82 12.56
C GLY A 174 1.46 -23.04 12.46
N ASP A 175 1.30 -23.85 11.42
CA ASP A 175 2.14 -25.03 11.19
C ASP A 175 3.47 -24.67 10.47
N SER A 176 4.20 -25.70 10.01
CA SER A 176 5.47 -25.54 9.28
C SER A 176 5.34 -24.88 7.90
N ARG A 177 4.12 -24.61 7.42
CA ARG A 177 3.88 -23.97 6.13
C ARG A 177 3.68 -22.47 6.30
N ARG A 178 3.02 -22.04 7.38
CA ARG A 178 2.71 -20.62 7.57
C ARG A 178 2.45 -20.25 9.03
N LYS A 179 3.22 -19.27 9.52
CA LYS A 179 3.04 -18.58 10.80
C LYS A 179 2.81 -17.08 10.58
N TYR A 180 1.57 -16.71 10.25
CA TYR A 180 1.18 -15.38 9.78
C TYR A 180 -0.20 -15.01 10.31
N ALA A 181 -0.38 -13.77 10.75
CA ALA A 181 -1.70 -13.27 11.13
C ALA A 181 -1.86 -11.79 10.80
N THR A 182 -3.08 -11.41 10.44
CA THR A 182 -3.48 -10.02 10.25
C THR A 182 -4.79 -9.75 10.98
N GLY A 183 -5.04 -8.49 11.28
CA GLY A 183 -6.29 -8.08 11.91
C GLY A 183 -6.39 -6.58 12.04
N ARG A 184 -7.52 -6.15 12.59
CA ARG A 184 -7.78 -4.75 12.88
C ARG A 184 -8.34 -4.56 14.28
N ALA A 185 -8.10 -3.39 14.84
CA ALA A 185 -8.71 -2.96 16.08
C ALA A 185 -9.21 -1.51 15.93
N ILE A 186 -10.18 -1.13 16.75
CA ILE A 186 -10.65 0.25 16.82
C ILE A 186 -9.70 1.00 17.76
N ALA A 187 -9.10 2.08 17.27
CA ALA A 187 -8.22 2.97 18.02
C ALA A 187 -8.98 4.15 18.64
N SER A 188 -10.08 4.59 18.04
CA SER A 188 -10.98 5.60 18.60
C SER A 188 -12.42 5.34 18.20
N ASN A 189 -13.30 5.23 19.19
CA ASN A 189 -14.74 5.05 18.97
C ASN A 189 -15.43 6.34 18.54
N PHE A 190 -14.87 7.51 18.89
CA PHE A 190 -15.47 8.81 18.59
C PHE A 190 -15.31 9.19 17.11
N THR A 191 -14.14 8.91 16.54
CA THR A 191 -13.78 9.25 15.15
C THR A 191 -13.75 8.03 14.22
N THR A 192 -14.05 6.82 14.74
CA THR A 192 -13.95 5.53 14.04
C THR A 192 -12.61 5.38 13.31
N VAL A 193 -11.52 5.47 14.07
CA VAL A 193 -10.17 5.22 13.55
C VAL A 193 -9.82 3.75 13.76
N TYR A 194 -9.38 3.08 12.70
CA TYR A 194 -8.89 1.71 12.78
C TYR A 194 -7.37 1.68 12.77
N VAL A 195 -6.82 0.68 13.45
CA VAL A 195 -5.45 0.21 13.24
C VAL A 195 -5.51 -1.17 12.59
N TYR A 196 -4.73 -1.36 11.54
CA TYR A 196 -4.52 -2.63 10.86
C TYR A 196 -3.13 -3.13 11.23
N GLY A 197 -3.03 -4.41 11.55
CA GLY A 197 -1.81 -5.04 12.05
C GLY A 197 -1.51 -6.33 11.31
N LEU A 198 -0.22 -6.63 11.21
CA LEU A 198 0.34 -7.83 10.60
C LEU A 198 1.51 -8.29 11.46
N VAL A 199 1.55 -9.59 11.74
CA VAL A 199 2.69 -10.26 12.37
C VAL A 199 3.04 -11.53 11.62
N GLN A 200 4.32 -11.86 11.55
CA GLN A 200 4.78 -13.06 10.85
C GLN A 200 6.08 -13.60 11.45
N CYS A 201 6.20 -14.92 11.49
CA CYS A 201 7.43 -15.64 11.80
C CYS A 201 7.88 -16.49 10.61
N THR A 202 9.14 -16.91 10.63
CA THR A 202 9.60 -18.02 9.79
C THR A 202 8.94 -19.34 10.31
N PRO A 203 8.23 -20.10 9.46
CA PRO A 203 7.50 -21.30 9.88
C PRO A 203 8.35 -22.46 10.43
N ASP A 204 9.66 -22.44 10.25
CA ASP A 204 10.61 -23.42 10.82
C ASP A 204 10.78 -23.28 12.35
N LEU A 205 10.31 -22.18 12.94
CA LEU A 205 10.36 -22.00 14.39
C LEU A 205 9.29 -22.80 15.12
N SER A 206 9.55 -23.09 16.39
CA SER A 206 8.50 -23.58 17.30
C SER A 206 7.46 -22.49 17.56
N GLU A 207 6.26 -22.87 18.01
CA GLU A 207 5.24 -21.92 18.47
C GLU A 207 5.78 -20.99 19.57
N LYS A 208 6.57 -21.55 20.49
CA LYS A 208 7.19 -20.80 21.58
C LYS A 208 8.19 -19.77 21.06
N ASP A 209 9.09 -20.17 20.17
CA ASP A 209 10.12 -19.26 19.64
C ASP A 209 9.52 -18.17 18.75
N CYS A 210 8.49 -18.51 17.96
CA CYS A 210 7.74 -17.51 17.20
C CYS A 210 7.10 -16.47 18.13
N SER A 211 6.42 -16.93 19.19
CA SER A 211 5.81 -16.04 20.19
C SER A 211 6.84 -15.12 20.83
N LEU A 212 7.97 -15.67 21.30
CA LEU A 212 9.04 -14.90 21.92
C LEU A 212 9.65 -13.86 20.96
N CYS A 213 9.85 -14.21 19.69
CA CYS A 213 10.38 -13.28 18.69
C CYS A 213 9.42 -12.09 18.49
N LEU A 214 8.12 -12.37 18.32
CA LEU A 214 7.09 -11.36 18.11
C LEU A 214 6.86 -10.50 19.34
N GLU A 215 6.77 -11.08 20.54
CA GLU A 215 6.66 -10.35 21.80
C GLU A 215 7.85 -9.42 22.02
N SER A 216 9.06 -9.91 21.73
CA SER A 216 10.27 -9.09 21.80
C SER A 216 10.22 -7.94 20.79
N ALA A 217 9.70 -8.13 19.59
CA ALA A 217 9.51 -7.04 18.63
C ALA A 217 8.45 -6.02 19.10
N ILE A 218 7.34 -6.49 19.67
CA ILE A 218 6.27 -5.65 20.24
C ILE A 218 6.79 -4.81 21.40
N SER A 219 7.68 -5.36 22.23
CA SER A 219 8.29 -4.64 23.35
C SER A 219 9.12 -3.43 22.93
N GLU A 220 9.52 -3.33 21.66
CA GLU A 220 10.27 -2.19 21.13
C GLU A 220 9.37 -1.03 20.69
N ILE A 221 8.07 -1.27 20.44
CA ILE A 221 7.10 -0.27 19.97
C ILE A 221 7.12 1.01 20.84
N PRO A 222 7.09 0.92 22.19
CA PRO A 222 7.10 2.11 23.04
C PRO A 222 8.34 3.00 22.91
N SER A 223 9.45 2.48 22.38
CA SER A 223 10.71 3.23 22.25
C SER A 223 10.95 3.80 20.85
N CYS A 224 10.37 3.20 19.80
CA CYS A 224 10.66 3.57 18.41
C CYS A 224 9.49 4.19 17.66
N CYS A 225 8.27 3.84 18.05
CA CYS A 225 7.15 3.77 17.12
C CYS A 225 5.87 4.41 17.69
N VAL A 226 6.02 5.07 18.84
CA VAL A 226 4.97 5.80 19.54
C VAL A 226 4.44 6.92 18.64
N ASN A 227 3.12 7.01 18.55
CA ASN A 227 2.38 8.04 17.82
C ASN A 227 2.52 7.96 16.30
N THR A 228 3.23 6.97 15.76
CA THR A 228 3.43 6.86 14.30
C THR A 228 2.21 6.19 13.65
N ILE A 229 1.82 6.68 12.48
CA ILE A 229 0.71 6.08 11.72
C ILE A 229 1.12 4.74 11.10
N GLU A 230 2.36 4.62 10.63
CA GLU A 230 2.92 3.43 10.04
C GLU A 230 4.25 3.08 10.68
N SER A 231 4.38 1.83 11.07
CA SER A 231 5.62 1.27 11.58
C SER A 231 5.84 -0.13 11.07
N ILE A 232 7.11 -0.42 10.80
CA ILE A 232 7.60 -1.70 10.31
C ILE A 232 8.80 -2.05 11.16
N LEU A 233 8.78 -3.24 11.76
CA LEU A 233 9.91 -3.80 12.48
C LEU A 233 10.19 -5.18 11.90
N VAL A 234 11.40 -5.36 11.39
CA VAL A 234 11.85 -6.60 10.77
C VAL A 234 13.05 -7.17 11.50
N ARG A 235 13.04 -8.50 11.66
CA ARG A 235 14.12 -9.34 12.19
C ARG A 235 14.24 -10.59 11.32
N PRO A 236 15.35 -11.35 11.39
CA PRO A 236 15.52 -12.55 10.57
C PRO A 236 14.39 -13.57 10.78
N SER A 237 13.97 -13.76 12.03
CA SER A 237 12.96 -14.76 12.39
C SER A 237 11.52 -14.26 12.43
N CYS A 238 11.29 -12.95 12.54
CA CYS A 238 9.94 -12.41 12.65
C CYS A 238 9.84 -10.94 12.25
N ASN A 239 8.64 -10.49 11.94
CA ASN A 239 8.34 -9.09 11.68
C ASN A 239 6.95 -8.69 12.19
N ILE A 240 6.81 -7.41 12.48
CA ILE A 240 5.53 -6.76 12.80
C ILE A 240 5.36 -5.51 11.95
N ARG A 241 4.12 -5.22 11.55
CA ARG A 241 3.77 -4.02 10.80
C ARG A 241 2.38 -3.54 11.16
N PHE A 242 2.22 -2.24 11.40
CA PHE A 242 0.90 -1.62 11.55
C PHE A 242 0.75 -0.35 10.73
N ARG A 243 -0.50 -0.06 10.34
CA ARG A 243 -0.95 1.15 9.66
C ARG A 243 -2.38 1.52 10.06
N ASN A 244 -2.83 2.73 9.73
CA ASN A 244 -4.23 3.15 9.91
C ASN A 244 -5.14 2.84 8.68
N ASP A 245 -4.57 2.29 7.61
CA ASP A 245 -5.25 1.79 6.41
C ASP A 245 -4.89 0.33 6.13
N ILE A 246 -5.68 -0.35 5.29
CA ILE A 246 -5.43 -1.74 4.90
C ILE A 246 -4.19 -1.79 3.98
N PHE A 247 -3.26 -2.70 4.26
CA PHE A 247 -2.02 -2.89 3.49
C PHE A 247 -1.67 -4.35 3.19
N TYR A 248 -2.61 -5.24 3.48
CA TYR A 248 -2.52 -6.67 3.23
C TYR A 248 -3.77 -7.15 2.49
N ASP A 249 -3.59 -8.19 1.69
CA ASP A 249 -4.64 -8.86 0.95
C ASP A 249 -5.24 -10.01 1.76
N GLN A 250 -6.26 -10.64 1.19
CA GLN A 250 -6.85 -11.85 1.77
C GLN A 250 -5.83 -13.01 1.71
N THR A 251 -5.56 -13.62 2.87
CA THR A 251 -4.66 -14.77 2.99
C THR A 251 -5.15 -15.95 2.14
N PRO A 252 -4.33 -16.48 1.21
CA PRO A 252 -4.66 -17.69 0.47
C PRO A 252 -4.90 -18.87 1.42
N LYS A 253 -5.98 -19.63 1.21
CA LYS A 253 -6.24 -20.85 1.98
C LYS A 253 -5.17 -21.89 1.64
N LEU A 254 -4.62 -22.53 2.67
CA LEU A 254 -3.75 -23.68 2.50
C LEU A 254 -4.59 -24.93 2.27
N ASP A 255 -4.11 -25.83 1.41
CA ASP A 255 -4.73 -27.13 1.21
C ASP A 255 -4.53 -27.98 2.49
N PRO A 256 -5.59 -28.49 3.14
CA PRO A 256 -5.46 -29.27 4.36
C PRO A 256 -4.63 -30.55 4.19
N ASP A 257 -4.54 -31.13 2.99
CA ASP A 257 -3.89 -32.45 2.77
C ASP A 257 -2.39 -32.37 2.41
N VAL A 258 -1.84 -31.17 2.17
CA VAL A 258 -0.42 -31.01 1.80
C VAL A 258 0.40 -30.60 3.03
N THR A 259 1.03 -31.56 3.71
CA THR A 259 2.07 -31.29 4.71
C THR A 259 3.34 -30.76 4.05
N ALA A 260 4.07 -29.86 4.73
CA ALA A 260 5.36 -29.40 4.23
C ALA A 260 6.30 -30.60 3.96
N PRO A 261 7.03 -30.64 2.83
CA PRO A 261 8.01 -31.70 2.61
C PRO A 261 9.03 -31.71 3.74
N SER A 262 9.34 -32.88 4.28
CA SER A 262 10.45 -33.05 5.23
C SER A 262 11.77 -32.64 4.54
N PRO A 263 12.72 -31.97 5.22
CA PRO A 263 13.98 -31.56 4.61
C PRO A 263 14.70 -32.79 4.04
N SER A 264 14.77 -32.89 2.71
CA SER A 264 15.43 -33.98 2.02
C SER A 264 16.95 -33.92 2.24
N PRO A 265 17.61 -35.04 2.61
CA PRO A 265 19.06 -35.16 2.48
C PRO A 265 19.49 -34.97 1.01
N PRO A 266 20.73 -34.53 0.73
CA PRO A 266 21.19 -34.36 -0.64
C PRO A 266 21.23 -35.70 -1.37
N SER A 267 20.33 -35.92 -2.32
CA SER A 267 20.41 -37.04 -3.25
C SER A 267 21.30 -36.67 -4.46
N PRO A 268 22.21 -37.56 -4.91
CA PRO A 268 23.04 -37.32 -6.07
C PRO A 268 22.23 -37.31 -7.37
N LEU A 269 22.68 -36.47 -8.30
CA LEU A 269 22.16 -36.24 -9.65
C LEU A 269 21.83 -37.53 -10.42
N SER A 270 20.74 -37.50 -11.18
CA SER A 270 20.59 -38.30 -12.40
C SER A 270 19.86 -37.47 -13.45
N TYR A 271 20.60 -37.16 -14.51
CA TYR A 271 20.10 -36.50 -15.72
C TYR A 271 19.37 -37.52 -16.59
N THR A 272 18.17 -37.21 -17.06
CA THR A 272 17.71 -37.61 -18.40
C THR A 272 16.62 -36.64 -18.87
N SER A 273 16.82 -36.04 -20.05
CA SER A 273 15.86 -35.20 -20.78
C SER A 273 15.04 -36.07 -21.77
N PRO A 274 14.15 -35.51 -22.62
CA PRO A 274 12.73 -35.31 -22.32
C PRO A 274 11.80 -35.93 -23.39
N GLU A 275 10.56 -36.34 -23.04
CA GLU A 275 9.51 -36.53 -24.05
C GLU A 275 8.12 -36.66 -23.41
N GLY A 276 7.10 -36.13 -24.10
CA GLY A 276 5.70 -36.53 -23.89
C GLY A 276 4.70 -35.42 -23.56
N SER A 277 4.29 -34.68 -24.59
CA SER A 277 3.02 -33.93 -24.65
C SER A 277 1.83 -34.73 -24.11
N ASN A 278 0.87 -34.06 -23.44
CA ASN A 278 -0.55 -34.12 -23.81
C ASN A 278 -1.40 -33.04 -23.09
N ASN A 279 -2.12 -32.30 -23.92
CA ASN A 279 -3.17 -31.34 -23.57
C ASN A 279 -4.37 -32.01 -22.90
N THR A 280 -4.99 -31.36 -21.92
CA THR A 280 -6.44 -31.44 -21.70
C THR A 280 -7.02 -30.11 -21.22
N LEU A 281 -7.80 -29.54 -22.13
CA LEU A 281 -8.87 -28.53 -22.02
C LEU A 281 -9.90 -28.92 -20.95
N PHE A 282 -10.30 -28.02 -20.03
CA PHE A 282 -11.70 -27.85 -19.56
C PHE A 282 -11.94 -26.53 -18.78
N LYS A 283 -12.78 -25.68 -19.40
CA LYS A 283 -13.91 -24.89 -18.89
C LYS A 283 -13.72 -23.86 -17.75
N GLU A 284 -13.94 -22.60 -18.14
CA GLU A 284 -14.33 -21.48 -17.28
C GLU A 284 -15.72 -21.72 -16.65
N GLU A 285 -15.83 -21.48 -15.35
CA GLU A 285 -17.11 -21.18 -14.70
C GLU A 285 -17.05 -19.77 -14.07
N GLU A 286 -17.92 -18.89 -14.56
CA GLU A 286 -18.21 -17.58 -13.99
C GLU A 286 -18.87 -17.73 -12.62
N SER A 287 -18.26 -17.13 -11.59
CA SER A 287 -18.92 -16.90 -10.30
C SER A 287 -18.99 -15.39 -10.03
N LYS A 288 -20.22 -14.86 -10.07
CA LYS A 288 -20.60 -13.51 -9.64
C LYS A 288 -20.04 -13.19 -8.24
N LYS A 289 -19.09 -12.25 -8.15
CA LYS A 289 -18.62 -11.67 -6.88
C LYS A 289 -19.26 -10.31 -6.62
N ASN A 290 -20.31 -10.35 -5.81
CA ASN A 290 -20.73 -9.35 -4.83
C ASN A 290 -19.59 -8.43 -4.35
N SER A 291 -19.68 -7.16 -4.72
CA SER A 291 -18.68 -6.13 -4.45
C SER A 291 -18.93 -5.41 -3.14
N SER A 292 -17.96 -5.45 -2.24
CA SER A 292 -17.73 -4.45 -1.19
C SER A 292 -16.24 -4.42 -0.85
N ARG A 293 -15.43 -4.01 -1.82
CA ARG A 293 -14.00 -3.71 -1.63
C ARG A 293 -13.83 -2.21 -1.51
N GLN A 294 -13.71 -1.70 -0.29
CA GLN A 294 -13.28 -0.33 -0.03
C GLN A 294 -11.77 -0.22 -0.28
N VAL A 295 -11.41 0.54 -1.31
CA VAL A 295 -10.03 0.87 -1.72
C VAL A 295 -9.54 2.10 -0.92
N PRO A 296 -8.27 2.16 -0.48
CA PRO A 296 -7.70 3.31 0.25
C PRO A 296 -7.83 4.62 -0.55
N THR A 297 -8.23 5.69 0.14
CA THR A 297 -9.04 6.77 -0.45
C THR A 297 -8.25 8.06 -0.71
N THR A 298 -7.92 8.38 -1.97
CA THR A 298 -7.46 9.74 -2.37
C THR A 298 -8.69 10.63 -2.62
N HIS A 299 -9.23 11.21 -1.55
CA HIS A 299 -10.58 11.82 -1.52
C HIS A 299 -10.86 12.86 -2.62
N GLY A 300 -9.86 13.56 -3.15
CA GLY A 300 -10.04 14.57 -4.20
C GLY A 300 -10.36 14.04 -5.60
N TYR A 301 -10.09 12.77 -5.89
CA TYR A 301 -10.29 12.20 -7.24
C TYR A 301 -11.58 11.39 -7.36
N MET A 302 -12.37 11.35 -6.29
CA MET A 302 -13.50 10.43 -6.19
C MET A 302 -14.78 11.08 -6.68
N ALA A 303 -15.53 10.31 -7.46
CA ALA A 303 -16.83 10.72 -7.94
C ALA A 303 -17.84 10.84 -6.77
N PRO A 304 -18.81 11.76 -6.84
CA PRO A 304 -19.78 11.99 -5.77
C PRO A 304 -20.55 10.74 -5.35
N GLU A 305 -21.01 9.95 -6.32
CA GLU A 305 -21.74 8.71 -6.07
C GLU A 305 -20.88 7.64 -5.38
N TYR A 306 -19.57 7.66 -5.62
CA TYR A 306 -18.62 6.78 -4.94
C TYR A 306 -18.42 7.23 -3.48
N ILE A 307 -18.29 8.54 -3.25
CA ILE A 307 -18.15 9.10 -1.89
C ILE A 307 -19.43 8.92 -1.07
N MET A 308 -20.59 9.20 -1.66
CA MET A 308 -21.88 9.25 -0.96
C MET A 308 -22.50 7.86 -0.79
N HIS A 309 -22.30 6.96 -1.75
CA HIS A 309 -23.03 5.69 -1.81
C HIS A 309 -22.12 4.47 -1.99
N GLY A 310 -20.80 4.65 -2.08
CA GLY A 310 -19.85 3.54 -2.32
C GLY A 310 -20.00 2.89 -3.69
N GLN A 311 -20.66 3.56 -4.64
CA GLN A 311 -20.93 3.02 -5.97
C GLN A 311 -19.72 3.25 -6.88
N PHE A 312 -19.11 2.16 -7.34
CA PHE A 312 -18.05 2.20 -8.34
C PHE A 312 -18.63 1.90 -9.72
N SER A 313 -18.17 2.61 -10.74
CA SER A 313 -18.58 2.39 -12.13
C SER A 313 -17.52 2.93 -13.09
N VAL A 314 -17.64 2.55 -14.36
CA VAL A 314 -16.83 3.15 -15.44
C VAL A 314 -17.01 4.68 -15.50
N LYS A 315 -18.16 5.21 -15.07
CA LYS A 315 -18.43 6.66 -15.00
C LYS A 315 -17.71 7.33 -13.82
N SER A 316 -17.43 6.60 -12.76
CA SER A 316 -16.63 7.07 -11.63
C SER A 316 -15.15 7.18 -12.05
N ASP A 317 -14.65 6.24 -12.86
CA ASP A 317 -13.30 6.33 -13.44
C ASP A 317 -13.15 7.54 -14.40
N ILE A 318 -14.20 7.85 -15.16
CA ILE A 318 -14.23 9.02 -16.05
C ILE A 318 -14.18 10.32 -15.25
N PHE A 319 -14.86 10.38 -14.10
CA PHE A 319 -14.75 11.53 -13.19
C PHE A 319 -13.31 11.70 -12.71
N SER A 320 -12.67 10.63 -12.21
CA SER A 320 -11.27 10.67 -11.77
C SER A 320 -10.31 11.09 -12.88
N PHE A 321 -10.55 10.63 -14.11
CA PHE A 321 -9.80 11.08 -15.29
C PHE A 321 -9.94 12.59 -15.52
N GLY A 322 -11.14 13.14 -15.39
CA GLY A 322 -11.37 14.58 -15.53
C GLY A 322 -10.61 15.40 -14.50
N VAL A 323 -10.58 14.97 -13.25
CA VAL A 323 -9.79 15.61 -12.17
C VAL A 323 -8.30 15.59 -12.53
N LEU A 324 -7.77 14.45 -12.98
CA LEU A 324 -6.37 14.33 -13.39
C LEU A 324 -6.03 15.22 -14.59
N LEU A 325 -6.92 15.31 -15.56
CA LEU A 325 -6.70 16.16 -16.73
C LEU A 325 -6.61 17.64 -16.33
N LEU A 326 -7.47 18.09 -15.41
CA LEU A 326 -7.45 19.45 -14.87
C LEU A 326 -6.22 19.71 -13.99
N GLU A 327 -5.74 18.72 -13.25
CA GLU A 327 -4.50 18.78 -12.49
C GLU A 327 -3.27 18.91 -13.39
N ILE A 328 -3.21 18.16 -14.49
CA ILE A 328 -2.10 18.20 -15.44
C ILE A 328 -2.01 19.58 -16.12
N VAL A 329 -3.13 20.10 -16.63
CA VAL A 329 -3.12 21.41 -17.33
C VAL A 329 -2.86 22.57 -16.38
N SER A 330 -3.15 22.42 -15.09
CA SER A 330 -2.92 23.46 -14.08
C SER A 330 -1.57 23.36 -13.36
N GLY A 331 -0.91 22.21 -13.44
CA GLY A 331 0.33 21.91 -12.70
C GLY A 331 0.14 21.88 -11.19
N GLN A 332 -1.10 21.86 -10.69
CA GLN A 332 -1.41 21.96 -9.26
C GLN A 332 -2.15 20.71 -8.78
N LYS A 333 -1.60 20.09 -7.74
CA LYS A 333 -2.24 18.92 -7.10
C LYS A 333 -3.58 19.32 -6.50
N ASN A 334 -4.61 18.53 -6.77
CA ASN A 334 -5.95 18.75 -6.23
C ASN A 334 -5.97 18.76 -4.68
N SER A 335 -5.10 17.99 -4.03
CA SER A 335 -4.98 17.94 -2.56
C SER A 335 -4.35 19.19 -1.90
N SER A 336 -3.74 20.08 -2.69
CA SER A 336 -3.00 21.24 -2.19
C SER A 336 -3.29 22.54 -2.95
N PHE A 337 -4.41 22.60 -3.68
CA PHE A 337 -4.80 23.82 -4.39
C PHE A 337 -5.10 24.93 -3.37
N ARG A 338 -4.18 25.90 -3.25
CA ARG A 338 -4.32 27.09 -2.39
C ARG A 338 -3.80 28.27 -3.18
N ARG A 339 -4.69 29.16 -3.60
CA ARG A 339 -4.32 30.41 -4.28
C ARG A 339 -4.99 31.60 -3.57
N GLY A 340 -4.28 32.17 -2.61
CA GLY A 340 -4.70 33.35 -1.85
C GLY A 340 -5.51 33.04 -0.58
N GLU A 341 -6.23 34.04 -0.08
CA GLU A 341 -6.99 34.00 1.20
C GLU A 341 -8.30 33.17 1.12
N ASN A 342 -8.72 32.73 -0.07
CA ASN A 342 -9.92 31.92 -0.26
C ASN A 342 -9.56 30.45 -0.51
N VAL A 343 -10.09 29.54 0.31
CA VAL A 343 -9.93 28.09 0.16
C VAL A 343 -10.95 27.60 -0.89
N GLU A 344 -10.58 27.61 -2.16
CA GLU A 344 -11.38 27.06 -3.28
C GLU A 344 -10.70 25.77 -3.78
N ASP A 345 -11.47 24.71 -4.05
CA ASP A 345 -10.93 23.48 -4.64
C ASP A 345 -10.66 23.64 -6.15
N LEU A 346 -9.82 22.77 -6.73
CA LEU A 346 -9.38 22.87 -8.13
C LEU A 346 -10.55 22.81 -9.12
N LEU A 347 -11.60 22.02 -8.84
CA LEU A 347 -12.74 21.87 -9.75
C LEU A 347 -13.61 23.12 -9.74
N SER A 348 -13.88 23.66 -8.56
CA SER A 348 -14.60 24.93 -8.40
C SER A 348 -13.87 26.09 -9.07
N PHE A 349 -12.55 26.17 -8.87
CA PHE A 349 -11.71 27.18 -9.51
C PHE A 349 -11.70 27.04 -11.03
N ALA A 350 -11.49 25.83 -11.56
CA ALA A 350 -11.44 25.56 -12.99
C ALA A 350 -12.78 25.90 -13.67
N TRP A 351 -13.89 25.48 -13.07
CA TRP A 351 -15.23 25.78 -13.56
C TRP A 351 -15.53 27.27 -13.56
N ARG A 352 -15.23 27.98 -12.46
CA ARG A 352 -15.43 29.42 -12.36
C ARG A 352 -14.63 30.17 -13.43
N LYS A 353 -13.34 29.83 -13.59
CA LYS A 353 -12.49 30.48 -14.59
C LYS A 353 -12.91 30.17 -16.02
N TRP A 354 -13.36 28.95 -16.28
CA TRP A 354 -13.93 28.58 -17.57
C TRP A 354 -15.23 29.33 -17.86
N ARG A 355 -16.15 29.43 -16.89
CA ARG A 355 -17.42 30.17 -16.98
C ARG A 355 -17.20 31.68 -17.20
N GLU A 356 -16.20 32.26 -16.53
CA GLU A 356 -15.79 33.66 -16.68
C GLU A 356 -15.10 33.95 -18.03
N GLY A 357 -14.84 32.95 -18.87
CA GLY A 357 -14.09 33.10 -20.13
C GLY A 357 -12.59 33.35 -19.91
N THR A 358 -12.08 33.11 -18.70
CA THR A 358 -10.67 33.35 -18.32
C THR A 358 -9.92 32.06 -18.02
N ALA A 359 -10.30 30.95 -18.67
CA ALA A 359 -9.74 29.62 -18.45
C ALA A 359 -8.22 29.52 -18.71
N VAL A 360 -7.64 30.45 -19.48
CA VAL A 360 -6.18 30.59 -19.62
C VAL A 360 -5.45 30.74 -18.28
N ASN A 361 -6.11 31.32 -17.27
CA ASN A 361 -5.55 31.49 -15.92
C ASN A 361 -5.46 30.18 -15.12
N ILE A 362 -6.05 29.10 -15.63
CA ILE A 362 -5.90 27.75 -15.08
C ILE A 362 -4.55 27.16 -15.52
N VAL A 363 -4.07 27.53 -16.71
CA VAL A 363 -2.94 26.89 -17.39
C VAL A 363 -1.64 27.10 -16.63
N ASP A 364 -0.88 26.02 -16.42
CA ASP A 364 0.44 26.09 -15.84
C ASP A 364 1.36 27.00 -16.69
N PRO A 365 2.14 27.92 -16.09
CA PRO A 365 3.04 28.81 -16.83
C PRO A 365 4.04 28.08 -17.75
N SER A 366 4.45 26.86 -17.40
CA SER A 366 5.32 26.02 -18.23
C SER A 366 4.65 25.50 -19.51
N LEU A 367 3.31 25.51 -19.56
CA LEU A 367 2.49 25.14 -20.71
C LEU A 367 2.00 26.35 -21.50
N ASN A 368 2.39 27.58 -21.11
CA ASN A 368 1.94 28.82 -21.72
C ASN A 368 2.70 29.12 -23.04
N ASN A 369 2.55 28.23 -24.01
CA ASN A 369 3.08 28.39 -25.37
C ASN A 369 1.90 28.54 -26.35
N ASN A 370 1.93 29.61 -27.15
CA ASN A 370 0.88 29.95 -28.12
C ASN A 370 0.57 28.82 -29.13
N SER A 371 1.53 27.92 -29.39
CA SER A 371 1.31 26.80 -30.31
C SER A 371 0.41 25.69 -29.75
N ILE A 372 0.31 25.54 -28.43
CA ILE A 372 -0.42 24.44 -27.77
C ILE A 372 -1.61 24.94 -26.96
N ILE A 373 -1.77 26.25 -26.80
CA ILE A 373 -2.79 26.83 -25.92
C ILE A 373 -4.22 26.41 -26.29
N ASN A 374 -4.53 26.28 -27.59
CA ASN A 374 -5.84 25.82 -28.04
C ASN A 374 -6.11 24.35 -27.65
N GLU A 375 -5.07 23.52 -27.64
CA GLU A 375 -5.15 22.12 -27.22
C GLU A 375 -5.35 22.04 -25.71
N VAL A 376 -4.63 22.86 -24.94
CA VAL A 376 -4.79 22.96 -23.49
C VAL A 376 -6.19 23.45 -23.11
N MET A 377 -6.70 24.48 -23.77
CA MET A 377 -8.06 24.99 -23.56
C MET A 377 -9.12 23.92 -23.87
N ARG A 378 -8.88 23.11 -24.90
CA ARG A 378 -9.72 21.97 -25.23
C ARG A 378 -9.66 20.88 -24.14
N CYS A 379 -8.48 20.59 -23.59
CA CYS A 379 -8.31 19.67 -22.46
C CYS A 379 -9.04 20.16 -21.21
N ILE A 380 -9.01 21.46 -20.90
CA ILE A 380 -9.78 22.04 -19.78
C ILE A 380 -11.27 21.79 -19.98
N HIS A 381 -11.79 22.05 -21.19
CA HIS A 381 -13.20 21.85 -21.50
C HIS A 381 -13.63 20.37 -21.39
N ILE A 382 -12.81 19.46 -21.91
CA ILE A 382 -13.05 18.01 -21.80
C ILE A 382 -12.96 17.54 -20.34
N GLY A 383 -12.00 18.07 -19.57
CA GLY A 383 -11.87 17.81 -18.14
C GLY A 383 -13.13 18.18 -17.38
N LEU A 384 -13.70 19.35 -17.66
CA LEU A 384 -14.98 19.81 -17.09
C LEU A 384 -16.16 18.90 -17.48
N LEU A 385 -16.22 18.42 -18.73
CA LEU A 385 -17.22 17.43 -19.15
C LEU A 385 -17.09 16.08 -18.43
N CYS A 386 -15.89 15.72 -17.99
CA CYS A 386 -15.64 14.46 -17.29
C CYS A 386 -16.04 14.52 -15.80
N VAL A 387 -15.97 15.70 -15.15
CA VAL A 387 -16.25 15.90 -13.72
C VAL A 387 -17.70 16.32 -13.41
N GLN A 388 -18.64 16.03 -14.30
CA GLN A 388 -20.06 16.36 -14.12
C GLN A 388 -20.67 15.59 -12.94
N GLU A 389 -21.62 16.21 -12.23
CA GLU A 389 -22.29 15.56 -11.09
C GLU A 389 -23.09 14.34 -11.54
N ASN A 390 -23.97 14.51 -12.53
CA ASN A 390 -24.78 13.41 -13.05
C ASN A 390 -23.94 12.44 -13.90
N LEU A 391 -24.14 11.14 -13.66
CA LEU A 391 -23.48 10.05 -14.39
C LEU A 391 -23.72 10.07 -15.91
N THR A 392 -24.91 10.51 -16.32
CA THR A 392 -25.35 10.56 -17.73
C THR A 392 -24.64 11.65 -18.52
N ASP A 393 -24.24 12.72 -17.83
CA ASP A 393 -23.68 13.92 -18.46
C ASP A 393 -22.18 13.75 -18.69
N ARG A 394 -21.54 12.84 -17.94
CA ARG A 394 -20.16 12.43 -18.20
C ARG A 394 -20.09 11.70 -19.55
N PRO A 395 -19.12 11.97 -20.43
CA PRO A 395 -18.95 11.25 -21.68
C PRO A 395 -18.59 9.78 -21.46
N THR A 396 -18.48 9.00 -22.53
CA THR A 396 -17.79 7.69 -22.47
C THR A 396 -16.31 7.90 -22.76
N MET A 397 -15.44 6.95 -22.35
CA MET A 397 -14.01 7.06 -22.67
C MET A 397 -13.74 7.09 -24.19
N ALA A 398 -14.55 6.37 -24.97
CA ALA A 398 -14.49 6.44 -26.43
C ALA A 398 -14.83 7.84 -26.96
N THR A 399 -15.86 8.48 -26.40
CA THR A 399 -16.20 9.87 -26.71
C THR A 399 -15.07 10.82 -26.32
N VAL A 400 -14.46 10.66 -25.13
CA VAL A 400 -13.31 11.45 -24.69
C VAL A 400 -12.13 11.32 -25.67
N MET A 401 -11.81 10.11 -26.14
CA MET A 401 -10.77 9.92 -27.14
C MET A 401 -11.09 10.61 -28.47
N LEU A 402 -12.34 10.58 -28.91
CA LEU A 402 -12.77 11.32 -30.12
C LEU A 402 -12.67 12.83 -29.91
N MET A 403 -13.07 13.32 -28.74
CA MET A 403 -12.96 14.74 -28.38
C MET A 403 -11.51 15.21 -28.32
N LEU A 404 -10.57 14.37 -27.89
CA LEU A 404 -9.14 14.70 -27.86
C LEU A 404 -8.46 14.62 -29.23
N SER A 405 -8.91 13.72 -30.11
CA SER A 405 -8.25 13.44 -31.40
C SER A 405 -8.81 14.22 -32.60
N SER A 406 -10.07 14.67 -32.53
CA SER A 406 -10.76 15.28 -33.68
C SER A 406 -11.01 16.78 -33.51
N TYR A 407 -10.18 17.62 -34.11
CA TYR A 407 -10.28 19.08 -33.97
C TYR A 407 -11.58 19.69 -34.52
N SER A 408 -12.29 18.99 -35.40
CA SER A 408 -13.55 19.42 -36.03
C SER A 408 -14.81 19.06 -35.24
N LEU A 409 -14.70 18.32 -34.14
CA LEU A 409 -15.83 17.93 -33.31
C LEU A 409 -16.30 19.12 -32.45
N SER A 410 -17.58 19.48 -32.57
CA SER A 410 -18.23 20.42 -31.64
C SER A 410 -18.43 19.76 -30.28
N LEU A 411 -17.97 20.40 -29.21
CA LEU A 411 -18.05 19.87 -27.85
C LEU A 411 -19.29 20.42 -27.13
N PRO A 412 -20.01 19.58 -26.36
CA PRO A 412 -21.15 20.05 -25.55
C PRO A 412 -20.67 20.99 -24.45
N ILE A 413 -21.52 21.94 -24.06
CA ILE A 413 -21.22 22.89 -22.99
C ILE A 413 -21.26 22.12 -21.65
N PRO A 414 -20.17 22.07 -20.87
CA PRO A 414 -20.20 21.44 -19.55
C PRO A 414 -21.15 22.18 -18.62
N SER A 415 -21.84 21.43 -17.75
CA SER A 415 -22.62 21.97 -16.65
C SER A 415 -21.78 22.05 -15.38
N GLU A 416 -22.37 22.54 -14.30
CA GLU A 416 -21.68 22.72 -13.02
C GLU A 416 -21.12 21.39 -12.50
N PRO A 417 -19.81 21.30 -12.17
CA PRO A 417 -19.24 20.11 -11.58
C PRO A 417 -19.85 19.82 -10.21
N ALA A 418 -19.75 18.56 -9.80
CA ALA A 418 -20.12 18.20 -8.45
C ALA A 418 -19.29 18.94 -7.41
N PHE A 419 -19.90 19.20 -6.25
CA PHE A 419 -19.29 19.90 -5.11
C PHE A 419 -18.98 21.39 -5.34
N TYR A 420 -19.50 22.02 -6.40
CA TYR A 420 -19.40 23.47 -6.56
C TYR A 420 -20.16 24.21 -5.45
N ALA A 421 -19.43 24.84 -4.54
CA ALA A 421 -20.00 25.63 -3.47
C ALA A 421 -20.28 27.06 -3.97
N HIS A 422 -21.45 27.31 -4.55
CA HIS A 422 -21.92 28.69 -4.65
C HIS A 422 -22.23 29.19 -3.23
N SER A 423 -21.63 30.32 -2.86
CA SER A 423 -22.07 31.09 -1.71
C SER A 423 -23.60 31.24 -1.75
N THR A 424 -24.25 30.81 -0.66
CA THR A 424 -25.70 30.80 -0.34
C THR A 424 -26.55 29.60 -0.81
N THR A 425 -26.83 28.71 0.16
CA THR A 425 -27.97 27.77 0.29
C THR A 425 -28.07 26.52 -0.61
N ARG A 426 -27.16 25.56 -0.42
CA ARG A 426 -27.52 24.12 -0.37
C ARG A 426 -26.58 23.41 0.61
N SER A 427 -27.14 22.97 1.73
CA SER A 427 -26.40 22.42 2.86
C SER A 427 -25.70 21.09 2.53
N LEU A 428 -24.37 21.10 2.50
CA LEU A 428 -23.56 19.96 2.93
C LEU A 428 -23.97 19.59 4.38
N PRO A 429 -23.99 18.31 4.79
CA PRO A 429 -24.11 17.98 6.20
C PRO A 429 -22.96 18.65 6.96
N ALA A 430 -23.30 19.56 7.86
CA ALA A 430 -22.35 20.39 8.57
C ALA A 430 -21.51 19.56 9.55
N THR A 431 -20.31 19.18 9.14
CA THR A 431 -19.14 19.07 10.00
C THR A 431 -17.93 19.38 9.13
N LEU A 432 -17.17 20.44 9.43
CA LEU A 432 -16.06 21.09 8.69
C LEU A 432 -16.55 22.40 7.99
N SER A 433 -16.52 23.57 8.64
CA SER A 433 -15.31 24.38 8.81
C SER A 433 -15.40 25.44 9.94
N TRP A 434 -14.45 25.35 10.90
CA TRP A 434 -13.62 26.39 11.53
C TRP A 434 -14.24 27.75 11.90
N GLY A 435 -14.53 27.93 13.19
CA GLY A 435 -14.67 29.25 13.83
C GLY A 435 -13.37 29.69 14.48
N HIS A 436 -12.66 30.65 13.88
CA HIS A 436 -11.86 31.60 14.65
C HIS A 436 -12.82 32.67 15.19
N SER A 437 -13.04 32.69 16.50
CA SER A 437 -13.43 33.92 17.19
C SER A 437 -12.60 34.06 18.45
N SER A 438 -11.77 35.08 18.42
CA SER A 438 -10.97 35.64 19.49
C SER A 438 -11.83 35.84 20.75
N ARG A 439 -11.37 35.33 21.89
CA ARG A 439 -11.79 35.91 23.17
C ARG A 439 -10.60 36.11 24.08
N ALA A 440 -10.21 37.38 24.16
CA ALA A 440 -9.31 37.91 25.15
C ALA A 440 -9.82 37.63 26.56
N THR A 441 -8.88 37.30 27.45
CA THR A 441 -9.00 37.31 28.91
C THR A 441 -9.45 38.67 29.45
N THR A 442 -10.42 38.70 30.38
CA THR A 442 -10.22 39.13 31.79
C THR A 442 -11.54 39.27 32.60
N ASN A 443 -11.46 38.81 33.85
CA ASN A 443 -12.02 39.32 35.13
C ASN A 443 -13.53 39.40 35.47
N LYS A 444 -13.83 38.79 36.63
CA LYS A 444 -14.68 39.21 37.78
C LYS A 444 -16.11 39.73 37.48
N SER A 445 -17.18 39.26 38.13
CA SER A 445 -17.41 39.31 39.59
C SER A 445 -18.75 38.64 39.92
N ALA A 446 -18.89 38.25 41.19
CA ALA A 446 -20.04 37.60 41.81
C ALA A 446 -21.33 38.46 41.81
N LEU A 447 -22.49 37.80 41.93
CA LEU A 447 -23.58 38.20 42.84
C LEU A 447 -24.65 37.10 42.98
N ASP A 448 -25.06 36.94 44.23
CA ASP A 448 -26.02 36.03 44.86
C ASP A 448 -27.38 35.83 44.17
N SER A 449 -27.97 34.66 44.42
CA SER A 449 -29.22 34.60 45.20
C SER A 449 -29.39 33.23 45.86
N GLU A 450 -29.57 33.29 47.19
CA GLU A 450 -29.90 32.20 48.10
C GLU A 450 -31.35 31.71 47.97
N ASN A 451 -31.56 30.54 48.59
CA ASN A 451 -32.78 30.01 49.21
C ASN A 451 -33.79 29.28 48.30
N GLU A 452 -34.38 28.15 48.70
CA GLU A 452 -34.50 27.49 50.01
C GLU A 452 -34.94 26.02 49.80
N ASN A 453 -34.58 25.13 50.76
CA ASN A 453 -35.34 24.01 51.33
C ASN A 453 -35.93 22.91 50.39
N SER A 454 -35.87 21.59 50.64
CA SER A 454 -35.80 20.82 51.88
C SER A 454 -35.60 19.31 51.56
N ILE A 455 -34.79 18.62 52.39
CA ILE A 455 -35.07 17.32 53.09
C ILE A 455 -35.43 16.09 52.18
N THR A 456 -34.80 14.91 52.15
CA THR A 456 -34.11 14.06 53.15
C THR A 456 -33.32 12.94 52.44
N GLU A 457 -32.29 12.42 53.12
CA GLU A 457 -31.54 11.20 52.81
C GLU A 457 -32.36 9.90 52.88
N LEU A 458 -31.94 8.87 52.15
CA LEU A 458 -31.75 7.50 52.68
C LEU A 458 -31.01 6.59 51.66
N TYR A 459 -29.77 6.21 52.02
CA TYR A 459 -29.07 4.98 51.61
C TYR A 459 -29.07 4.01 52.83
N PRO A 460 -28.55 2.77 52.80
CA PRO A 460 -28.25 1.84 51.70
C PRO A 460 -28.78 0.39 51.96
N ARG A 461 -28.72 -0.49 50.96
CA ARG A 461 -28.16 -1.85 51.08
C ARG A 461 -27.87 -2.46 49.72
#